data_AF-A0A2V8RBK8-F1
#
_entry.id   AF-A0A2V8RBK8-F1
#
_cell.length_a   1.000
_cell.length_b   1.000
_cell.length_c   1.000
_cell.angle_alpha   90.00
_cell.angle_beta   90.00
_cell.angle_gamma   90.00
#
_symmetry.space_group_name_H-M   'P 1'
#
loop_
_entity.id
_entity.type
_entity.pdbx_description
1 polymer ?
#
loop_
_entity_poly.entity_id
_entity_poly.type
_entity_poly.pdbx_seq_one_letter_code
_entity_poly.pdbx_strand_id
1 'polypeptide(L)'
;MTTALWLLAFQGALGAFDTLYYHEWRARLPAGGAATRDELRLHAARDFIYAVVFGTLPWLAWRGAWSIVLAALLAAEVVITLKDFVVEDRVRRPLGGVYAGERVTHALMGIIYGAFLAFLFPTLRGWWPAPTSLASSLEVAPPALRWALALMCVGVFLSGVRDLSAAVGLPRSAWPWPKPPGRVS
;
A
#
# COMPACT_ATOMS: atom_id res chain seq x y z
N MET A 1 15.83 -7.67 -10.35
CA MET A 1 15.18 -7.96 -9.06
C MET A 1 15.74 -7.18 -7.88
N THR A 2 17.06 -7.19 -7.57
CA THR A 2 17.60 -6.45 -6.42
C THR A 2 17.27 -4.94 -6.45
N THR A 3 17.41 -4.28 -7.59
CA THR A 3 17.00 -2.88 -7.77
C THR A 3 15.51 -2.67 -7.52
N ALA A 4 14.66 -3.60 -8.00
CA ALA A 4 13.22 -3.54 -7.75
C ALA A 4 12.93 -3.64 -6.25
N LEU A 5 13.62 -4.50 -5.50
CA LEU A 5 13.44 -4.62 -4.05
C LEU A 5 13.88 -3.36 -3.28
N TRP A 6 14.92 -2.67 -3.74
CA TRP A 6 15.31 -1.37 -3.17
C TRP A 6 14.29 -0.27 -3.47
N LEU A 7 13.78 -0.21 -4.71
CA LEU A 7 12.70 0.70 -5.08
C LEU A 7 11.44 0.42 -4.27
N LEU A 8 11.11 -0.86 -4.05
CA LEU A 8 10.01 -1.30 -3.20
C LEU A 8 10.21 -0.88 -1.74
N ALA A 9 11.43 -0.99 -1.19
CA ALA A 9 11.72 -0.51 0.16
C ALA A 9 11.59 1.02 0.27
N PHE A 10 12.06 1.76 -0.74
CA PHE A 10 11.90 3.21 -0.78
C PHE A 10 10.42 3.62 -0.91
N GLN A 11 9.66 2.91 -1.74
CA GLN A 11 8.21 3.04 -1.84
C GLN A 11 7.53 2.80 -0.48
N GLY A 12 7.94 1.74 0.24
CA GLY A 12 7.42 1.44 1.57
C GLY A 12 7.73 2.52 2.60
N ALA A 13 8.92 3.15 2.54
CA ALA A 13 9.26 4.26 3.41
C ALA A 13 8.41 5.51 3.13
N LEU A 14 8.18 5.84 1.85
CA LEU A 14 7.29 6.95 1.48
C LEU A 14 5.82 6.67 1.84
N GLY A 15 5.34 5.45 1.60
CA GLY A 15 3.99 5.04 1.99
C GLY A 15 3.79 5.07 3.51
N ALA A 16 4.80 4.67 4.29
CA ALA A 16 4.77 4.79 5.75
C ALA A 16 4.75 6.27 6.18
N PHE A 17 5.52 7.15 5.54
CA PHE A 17 5.45 8.58 5.79
C PHE A 17 4.06 9.14 5.48
N ASP A 18 3.49 8.82 4.32
CA ASP A 18 2.15 9.24 3.91
C ASP A 18 1.08 8.78 4.91
N THR A 19 1.15 7.51 5.31
CA THR A 19 0.24 6.89 6.28
C THR A 19 0.34 7.52 7.66
N LEU A 20 1.56 7.70 8.19
CA LEU A 20 1.74 8.22 9.54
C LEU A 20 1.50 9.72 9.62
N TYR A 21 1.97 10.46 8.61
CA TYR A 21 1.94 11.92 8.63
C TYR A 21 0.63 12.47 8.09
N TYR A 22 0.26 12.18 6.84
CA TYR A 22 -0.93 12.76 6.22
C TYR A 22 -2.20 12.03 6.66
N HIS A 23 -2.24 10.72 6.51
CA HIS A 23 -3.43 9.92 6.80
C HIS A 23 -3.80 9.90 8.29
N GLU A 24 -2.87 9.53 9.18
CA GLU A 24 -3.13 9.44 10.61
C GLU A 24 -3.09 10.81 11.30
N TRP A 25 -1.98 11.53 11.23
CA TRP A 25 -1.79 12.70 12.08
C TRP A 25 -2.55 13.95 11.58
N ARG A 26 -2.41 14.28 10.28
CA ARG A 26 -2.99 15.50 9.70
C ARG A 26 -4.48 15.34 9.41
N ALA A 27 -4.86 14.31 8.66
CA ALA A 27 -6.23 14.10 8.21
C ALA A 27 -7.08 13.30 9.22
N ARG A 28 -6.45 12.49 10.09
CA ARG A 28 -7.13 11.68 11.11
C ARG A 28 -8.24 10.82 10.52
N LEU A 29 -8.00 10.23 9.35
CA LEU A 29 -9.03 9.55 8.57
C LEU A 29 -9.79 8.46 9.33
N PRO A 30 -9.17 7.65 10.23
CA PRO A 30 -9.91 6.67 11.01
C PRO A 30 -10.99 7.28 11.91
N ALA A 31 -10.91 8.57 12.24
CA ALA A 31 -11.92 9.31 12.99
C ALA A 31 -12.97 10.02 12.10
N GLY A 32 -12.80 10.03 10.78
CA GLY A 32 -13.72 10.67 9.82
C GLY A 32 -15.10 9.99 9.71
N GLY A 33 -15.29 8.83 10.34
CA GLY A 33 -16.58 8.15 10.41
C GLY A 33 -17.09 7.74 9.04
N ALA A 34 -18.39 7.96 8.78
CA ALA A 34 -19.00 7.55 7.51
C ALA A 34 -18.41 8.29 6.28
N ALA A 35 -17.90 9.51 6.47
CA ALA A 35 -17.40 10.34 5.37
C ALA A 35 -16.15 9.77 4.70
N THR A 36 -15.27 9.11 5.47
CA THR A 36 -13.97 8.59 4.99
C THR A 36 -13.98 7.10 4.66
N ARG A 37 -15.14 6.42 4.77
CA ARG A 37 -15.23 4.96 4.59
C ARG A 37 -14.78 4.47 3.22
N ASP A 38 -15.16 5.18 2.17
CA ASP A 38 -14.81 4.77 0.80
C ASP A 38 -13.30 4.84 0.56
N GLU A 39 -12.65 5.87 1.10
CA GLU A 39 -11.21 6.07 1.06
C GLU A 39 -10.48 4.99 1.89
N LEU A 40 -10.90 4.78 3.14
CA LEU A 40 -10.33 3.74 4.02
C LEU A 40 -10.44 2.32 3.44
N ARG A 41 -11.49 2.01 2.67
CA ARG A 41 -11.60 0.71 1.97
C ARG A 41 -10.55 0.55 0.90
N LEU A 42 -10.23 1.61 0.16
CA LEU A 42 -9.18 1.59 -0.86
C LEU A 42 -7.81 1.45 -0.21
N HIS A 43 -7.56 2.21 0.86
CA HIS A 43 -6.31 2.11 1.62
C HIS A 43 -6.13 0.70 2.19
N ALA A 44 -7.14 0.13 2.85
CA ALA A 44 -7.07 -1.23 3.36
C ALA A 44 -6.78 -2.28 2.24
N ALA A 45 -7.45 -2.16 1.10
CA ALA A 45 -7.22 -3.05 -0.03
C ALA A 45 -5.79 -2.93 -0.59
N ARG A 46 -5.29 -1.70 -0.76
CA ARG A 46 -3.92 -1.40 -1.18
C ARG A 46 -2.92 -1.97 -0.17
N ASP A 47 -3.14 -1.75 1.12
CA ASP A 47 -2.28 -2.20 2.20
C ASP A 47 -2.14 -3.72 2.25
N PHE A 48 -3.23 -4.47 2.02
CA PHE A 48 -3.16 -5.93 1.94
C PHE A 48 -2.41 -6.43 0.70
N ILE A 49 -2.51 -5.73 -0.43
CA ILE A 49 -1.67 -6.05 -1.61
C ILE A 49 -0.21 -5.82 -1.27
N TYR A 50 0.15 -4.68 -0.67
CA TYR A 50 1.52 -4.42 -0.24
C TYR A 50 2.02 -5.39 0.83
N ALA A 51 1.17 -5.87 1.74
CA ALA A 51 1.54 -6.91 2.70
C ALA A 51 1.97 -8.20 1.97
N VAL A 52 1.21 -8.64 0.95
CA VAL A 52 1.59 -9.79 0.12
C VAL A 52 2.91 -9.51 -0.61
N VAL A 53 3.04 -8.34 -1.25
CA VAL A 53 4.21 -7.95 -2.05
C VAL A 53 5.48 -7.88 -1.19
N PHE A 54 5.45 -7.16 -0.07
CA PHE A 54 6.56 -7.04 0.88
C PHE A 54 6.88 -8.38 1.56
N GLY A 55 5.86 -9.15 1.92
CA GLY A 55 6.02 -10.42 2.63
C GLY A 55 6.52 -11.56 1.75
N THR A 56 6.41 -11.46 0.42
CA THR A 56 6.72 -12.59 -0.48
C THR A 56 7.80 -12.30 -1.51
N LEU A 57 7.85 -11.14 -2.16
CA LEU A 57 8.86 -10.85 -3.20
C LEU A 57 10.34 -11.02 -2.76
N PRO A 58 10.73 -10.67 -1.52
CA PRO A 58 12.11 -10.88 -1.09
C PRO A 58 12.46 -12.35 -0.79
N TRP A 59 11.46 -13.22 -0.69
CA TRP A 59 11.60 -14.59 -0.18
C TRP A 59 11.25 -15.67 -1.20
N LEU A 60 10.32 -15.36 -2.11
CA LEU A 60 9.70 -16.29 -3.03
C LEU A 60 9.82 -15.83 -4.49
N ALA A 61 10.13 -16.78 -5.36
CA ALA A 61 9.95 -16.70 -6.79
C ALA A 61 8.53 -17.18 -7.16
N TRP A 62 7.72 -16.28 -7.72
CA TRP A 62 6.35 -16.56 -8.17
C TRP A 62 6.39 -17.15 -9.58
N ARG A 63 6.65 -18.46 -9.73
CA ARG A 63 6.90 -19.10 -11.04
C ARG A 63 5.61 -19.58 -11.71
N GLY A 64 5.60 -19.62 -13.05
CA GLY A 64 4.48 -20.12 -13.86
C GLY A 64 3.22 -19.28 -13.69
N ALA A 65 2.08 -19.92 -13.39
CA ALA A 65 0.80 -19.23 -13.19
C ALA A 65 0.84 -18.20 -12.06
N TRP A 66 1.69 -18.41 -11.04
CA TRP A 66 1.87 -17.44 -9.95
C TRP A 66 2.42 -16.10 -10.45
N SER A 67 3.25 -16.08 -11.52
CA SER A 67 3.69 -14.83 -12.15
C SER A 67 2.52 -13.97 -12.61
N ILE A 68 1.46 -14.58 -13.16
CA ILE A 68 0.25 -13.87 -13.60
C ILE A 68 -0.49 -13.31 -12.39
N VAL A 69 -0.65 -14.11 -11.33
CA VAL A 69 -1.35 -13.69 -10.11
C VAL A 69 -0.66 -12.47 -9.51
N LEU A 70 0.68 -12.50 -9.41
CA LEU A 70 1.47 -11.36 -8.95
C LEU A 70 1.30 -10.15 -9.88
N ALA A 71 1.37 -10.34 -11.20
CA ALA A 71 1.14 -9.25 -12.15
C ALA A 71 -0.27 -8.65 -12.02
N ALA A 72 -1.29 -9.47 -11.79
CA ALA A 72 -2.67 -9.03 -11.57
C ALA A 72 -2.82 -8.26 -10.26
N LEU A 73 -2.16 -8.69 -9.18
CA LEU A 73 -2.12 -7.94 -7.91
C LEU A 73 -1.48 -6.56 -8.09
N LEU A 74 -0.35 -6.48 -8.81
CA LEU A 74 0.32 -5.21 -9.11
C LEU A 74 -0.54 -4.31 -9.99
N ALA A 75 -1.23 -4.86 -11.00
CA ALA A 75 -2.16 -4.10 -11.82
C ALA A 75 -3.38 -3.61 -11.01
N ALA A 76 -3.90 -4.44 -10.10
CA ALA A 76 -4.98 -4.05 -9.20
C ALA A 76 -4.55 -2.91 -8.26
N GLU A 77 -3.31 -2.94 -7.77
CA GLU A 77 -2.74 -1.83 -6.99
C GLU A 77 -2.75 -0.52 -7.79
N VAL A 78 -2.33 -0.54 -9.05
CA VAL A 78 -2.38 0.66 -9.92
C VAL A 78 -3.81 1.18 -10.05
N VAL A 79 -4.79 0.30 -10.28
CA VAL A 79 -6.20 0.69 -10.40
C VAL A 79 -6.73 1.27 -9.09
N ILE A 80 -6.37 0.68 -7.94
CA ILE A 80 -6.75 1.17 -6.62
C ILE A 80 -6.15 2.56 -6.41
N THR A 81 -4.86 2.76 -6.68
CA THR A 81 -4.16 4.05 -6.53
C THR A 81 -4.76 5.13 -7.44
N LEU A 82 -5.09 4.81 -8.68
CA LEU A 82 -5.77 5.77 -9.57
C LEU A 82 -7.19 6.11 -9.08
N LYS A 83 -7.92 5.12 -8.57
CA LYS A 83 -9.24 5.34 -7.97
C LYS A 83 -9.13 6.16 -6.69
N ASP A 84 -8.07 5.98 -5.93
CA ASP A 84 -7.77 6.71 -4.69
C ASP A 84 -7.70 8.21 -4.97
N PHE A 85 -6.95 8.64 -5.99
CA PHE A 85 -6.88 10.07 -6.37
C PHE A 85 -8.26 10.69 -6.64
N VAL A 86 -9.19 9.94 -7.24
CA VAL A 86 -10.55 10.42 -7.53
C VAL A 86 -11.42 10.42 -6.26
N VAL A 87 -11.34 9.34 -5.48
CA VAL A 87 -12.15 9.18 -4.27
C VAL A 87 -11.69 10.15 -3.19
N GLU A 88 -10.39 10.30 -2.98
CA GLU A 88 -9.78 11.21 -2.04
C GLU A 88 -10.15 12.66 -2.36
N ASP A 89 -10.02 13.11 -3.62
CA ASP A 89 -10.45 14.47 -3.99
C ASP A 89 -11.92 14.70 -3.62
N ARG A 90 -12.80 13.76 -3.99
CA ARG A 90 -14.24 13.85 -3.69
C ARG A 90 -14.53 13.84 -2.18
N VAL A 91 -13.92 12.92 -1.44
CA VAL A 91 -14.15 12.70 0.00
C VAL A 91 -13.58 13.84 0.84
N ARG A 92 -12.39 14.32 0.49
CA ARG A 92 -11.66 15.34 1.27
C ARG A 92 -11.98 16.76 0.86
N ARG A 93 -12.59 17.02 -0.31
CA ARG A 93 -13.03 18.37 -0.71
C ARG A 93 -13.84 19.11 0.36
N PRO A 94 -14.88 18.52 1.01
CA PRO A 94 -15.59 19.18 2.10
C PRO A 94 -14.79 19.29 3.41
N LEU A 95 -13.65 18.61 3.53
CA LEU A 95 -12.79 18.55 4.71
C LEU A 95 -11.57 19.47 4.63
N GLY A 96 -11.47 20.32 3.61
CA GLY A 96 -10.32 21.21 3.36
C GLY A 96 -9.40 20.75 2.24
N GLY A 97 -9.75 19.66 1.55
CA GLY A 97 -9.02 19.11 0.41
C GLY A 97 -7.76 18.33 0.80
N VAL A 98 -7.11 17.77 -0.21
CA VAL A 98 -5.82 17.06 -0.06
C VAL A 98 -4.69 18.06 0.19
N TYR A 99 -3.73 17.74 1.05
CA TYR A 99 -2.61 18.63 1.34
C TYR A 99 -1.69 18.76 0.10
N ALA A 100 -1.09 19.94 -0.10
CA ALA A 100 -0.17 20.14 -1.23
C ALA A 100 1.04 19.19 -1.18
N GLY A 101 1.59 18.97 0.02
CA GLY A 101 2.70 18.04 0.21
C GLY A 101 2.30 16.57 0.00
N GLU A 102 1.07 16.19 0.36
CA GLU A 102 0.54 14.83 0.12
C GLU A 102 0.46 14.54 -1.38
N ARG A 103 -0.03 15.49 -2.18
CA ARG A 103 -0.02 15.38 -3.65
C ARG A 103 1.38 15.18 -4.23
N VAL A 104 2.39 15.90 -3.69
CA VAL A 104 3.79 15.73 -4.12
C VAL A 104 4.31 14.35 -3.72
N THR A 105 4.03 13.91 -2.50
CA THR A 105 4.39 12.57 -2.02
C THR A 105 3.78 11.49 -2.91
N HIS A 106 2.49 11.60 -3.26
CA HIS A 106 1.78 10.70 -4.18
C HIS A 106 2.39 10.68 -5.58
N ALA A 107 2.72 11.84 -6.14
CA ALA A 107 3.36 11.93 -7.45
C ALA A 107 4.74 11.23 -7.46
N LEU A 108 5.55 11.45 -6.42
CA LEU A 108 6.84 10.77 -6.27
C LEU A 108 6.67 9.25 -6.13
N MET A 109 5.73 8.81 -5.29
CA MET A 109 5.40 7.39 -5.12
C MET A 109 4.96 6.76 -6.45
N GLY A 110 4.16 7.44 -7.27
CA GLY A 110 3.77 6.95 -8.60
C GLY A 110 4.97 6.75 -9.54
N ILE A 111 5.92 7.69 -9.54
CA ILE A 111 7.17 7.58 -10.33
C ILE A 111 8.02 6.39 -9.87
N ILE A 112 8.22 6.26 -8.55
CA ILE A 112 9.03 5.20 -7.95
C ILE A 112 8.39 3.84 -8.17
N TYR A 113 7.06 3.74 -8.05
CA TYR A 113 6.33 2.53 -8.33
C TYR A 113 6.43 2.13 -9.80
N GLY A 114 6.31 3.08 -10.73
CA GLY A 114 6.54 2.84 -12.15
C GLY A 114 7.94 2.30 -12.44
N ALA A 115 8.96 2.87 -11.79
CA ALA A 115 10.33 2.35 -11.87
C ALA A 115 10.43 0.93 -11.28
N PHE A 116 9.83 0.68 -10.11
CA PHE A 116 9.77 -0.64 -9.49
C PHE A 116 9.19 -1.69 -10.44
N LEU A 117 8.05 -1.40 -11.08
CA LEU A 117 7.44 -2.29 -12.07
C LEU A 117 8.37 -2.55 -13.26
N ALA A 118 9.00 -1.50 -13.80
CA ALA A 118 9.94 -1.63 -14.93
C ALA A 118 11.14 -2.54 -14.58
N PHE A 119 11.70 -2.41 -13.37
CA PHE A 119 12.81 -3.25 -12.91
C PHE A 119 12.38 -4.66 -12.46
N LEU A 120 11.09 -4.85 -12.13
CA LEU A 120 10.52 -6.16 -11.79
C LEU A 120 10.11 -6.95 -13.05
N PHE A 121 9.72 -6.25 -14.13
CA PHE A 121 9.21 -6.88 -15.35
C PHE A 121 10.11 -7.98 -15.94
N PRO A 122 11.45 -7.82 -16.07
CA PRO A 122 12.32 -8.89 -16.55
C PRO A 122 12.25 -10.15 -15.67
N THR A 123 12.08 -9.98 -14.37
CA THR A 123 11.94 -11.10 -13.41
C THR A 123 10.61 -11.83 -13.62
N LEU A 124 9.49 -11.10 -13.77
CA LEU A 124 8.19 -11.70 -14.10
C LEU A 124 8.23 -12.47 -15.44
N ARG A 125 8.85 -11.87 -16.46
CA ARG A 125 9.03 -12.49 -17.77
C ARG A 125 9.86 -13.78 -17.69
N GLY A 126 10.90 -13.80 -16.84
CA GLY A 126 11.72 -14.99 -16.61
C GLY A 126 11.00 -16.08 -15.82
N TRP A 127 10.12 -15.71 -14.89
CA TRP A 127 9.33 -16.65 -14.09
C TRP A 127 8.14 -17.24 -14.85
N TRP A 128 7.57 -16.51 -15.80
CA TRP A 128 6.41 -16.92 -16.60
C TRP A 128 6.51 -18.30 -17.26
N PRO A 129 7.57 -18.65 -18.00
CA PRO A 129 7.66 -19.96 -18.69
C PRO A 129 8.03 -21.12 -17.77
N ALA A 130 8.35 -20.88 -16.50
CA ALA A 130 8.74 -21.92 -15.57
C ALA A 130 7.55 -22.73 -15.04
N PRO A 131 7.76 -23.97 -14.54
CA PRO A 131 6.70 -24.72 -13.87
C PRO A 131 6.09 -23.95 -12.69
N THR A 132 4.76 -23.99 -12.56
CA THR A 132 4.01 -23.27 -11.51
C THR A 132 4.46 -23.73 -10.12
N SER A 133 5.10 -22.83 -9.39
CA SER A 133 5.56 -23.08 -8.02
C SER A 133 5.90 -21.77 -7.31
N LEU A 134 5.81 -21.77 -5.98
CA LEU A 134 6.42 -20.76 -5.13
C LEU A 134 7.75 -21.35 -4.64
N ALA A 135 8.85 -20.90 -5.25
CA ALA A 135 10.19 -21.41 -4.94
C ALA A 135 10.96 -20.39 -4.08
N SER A 136 11.88 -20.86 -3.25
CA SER A 136 12.77 -19.98 -2.46
C SER A 136 13.61 -19.07 -3.38
N SER A 137 13.75 -17.79 -3.03
CA SER A 137 14.55 -16.80 -3.76
C SER A 137 15.49 -16.00 -2.84
N LEU A 138 16.00 -16.63 -1.78
CA LEU A 138 16.77 -15.98 -0.71
C LEU A 138 18.05 -15.28 -1.18
N GLU A 139 18.60 -15.67 -2.33
CA GLU A 139 19.86 -15.13 -2.89
C GLU A 139 19.68 -13.78 -3.58
N VAL A 140 18.44 -13.34 -3.78
CA VAL A 140 18.12 -12.22 -4.68
C VAL A 140 18.33 -10.84 -4.03
N ALA A 141 18.46 -10.78 -2.70
CA ALA A 141 18.69 -9.54 -1.96
C ALA A 141 19.52 -9.76 -0.67
N PRO A 142 20.26 -8.72 -0.24
CA PRO A 142 20.93 -8.71 1.06
C PRO A 142 19.96 -9.06 2.20
N PRO A 143 20.37 -9.83 3.23
CA PRO A 143 19.50 -10.21 4.34
C PRO A 143 18.81 -9.02 5.02
N ALA A 144 19.55 -7.91 5.20
CA ALA A 144 19.01 -6.69 5.81
C ALA A 144 17.82 -6.11 5.04
N LEU A 145 17.89 -6.09 3.70
CA LEU A 145 16.79 -5.60 2.85
C LEU A 145 15.56 -6.50 2.97
N ARG A 146 15.75 -7.83 3.00
CA ARG A 146 14.64 -8.79 3.14
C ARG A 146 13.91 -8.62 4.47
N TRP A 147 14.65 -8.45 5.56
CA TRP A 147 14.08 -8.19 6.87
C TRP A 147 13.44 -6.80 7.00
N ALA A 148 14.01 -5.78 6.36
CA ALA A 148 13.38 -4.46 6.29
C ALA A 148 12.02 -4.53 5.57
N LEU A 149 11.94 -5.24 4.45
CA LEU A 149 10.67 -5.48 3.75
C LEU A 149 9.70 -6.33 4.58
N ALA A 150 10.18 -7.32 5.34
CA ALA A 150 9.33 -8.07 6.27
C ALA A 150 8.76 -7.19 7.39
N LEU A 151 9.54 -6.24 7.91
CA LEU A 151 9.05 -5.25 8.87
C LEU A 151 7.99 -4.33 8.24
N MET A 152 8.22 -3.87 7.01
CA MET A 152 7.24 -3.10 6.24
C MET A 152 5.95 -3.89 5.99
N CYS A 153 6.04 -5.19 5.71
CA CYS A 153 4.90 -6.10 5.60
C CYS A 153 4.05 -6.08 6.87
N VAL A 154 4.68 -6.18 8.05
CA VAL A 154 3.95 -6.13 9.33
C VAL A 154 3.29 -4.76 9.51
N GLY A 155 4.03 -3.67 9.27
CA GLY A 155 3.52 -2.31 9.41
C GLY A 155 2.31 -2.04 8.51
N VAL A 156 2.42 -2.37 7.22
CA VAL A 156 1.34 -2.14 6.25
C VAL A 156 0.14 -3.07 6.52
N PHE A 157 0.37 -4.30 6.98
CA PHE A 157 -0.73 -5.20 7.35
C PHE A 157 -1.53 -4.64 8.54
N LEU A 158 -0.84 -4.14 9.56
CA LEU A 158 -1.50 -3.51 10.72
C LEU A 158 -2.25 -2.23 10.32
N SER A 159 -1.68 -1.44 9.40
CA SER A 159 -2.36 -0.29 8.79
C SER A 159 -3.65 -0.71 8.06
N GLY A 160 -3.58 -1.72 7.19
CA GLY A 160 -4.76 -2.21 6.47
C GLY A 160 -5.86 -2.77 7.38
N VAL A 161 -5.49 -3.49 8.44
CA VAL A 161 -6.45 -3.95 9.47
C VAL A 161 -7.12 -2.78 10.16
N ARG A 162 -6.37 -1.72 10.48
CA ARG A 162 -6.89 -0.51 11.11
C ARG A 162 -7.86 0.22 10.20
N ASP A 163 -7.52 0.40 8.94
CA ASP A 163 -8.38 1.08 7.96
C ASP A 163 -9.66 0.29 7.69
N LEU A 164 -9.55 -1.03 7.55
CA LEU A 164 -10.73 -1.89 7.42
C LEU A 164 -11.61 -1.78 8.66
N SER A 165 -11.02 -1.81 9.86
CA SER A 165 -11.73 -1.68 11.13
C SER A 165 -12.48 -0.35 11.22
N ALA A 166 -11.86 0.75 10.80
CA ALA A 166 -12.49 2.06 10.77
C ALA A 166 -13.58 2.16 9.68
N ALA A 167 -13.35 1.59 8.51
CA ALA A 167 -14.31 1.57 7.41
C ALA A 167 -15.59 0.82 7.75
N VAL A 168 -15.49 -0.31 8.48
CA VAL A 168 -16.67 -1.07 8.94
C VAL A 168 -17.26 -0.55 10.25
N GLY A 169 -16.61 0.43 10.89
CA GLY A 169 -17.11 1.11 12.08
C GLY A 169 -16.94 0.33 13.38
N LEU A 170 -15.87 -0.47 13.52
CA LEU A 170 -15.58 -1.18 14.76
C LEU A 170 -15.39 -0.20 15.93
N PRO A 171 -15.85 -0.55 17.15
CA PRO A 171 -15.60 0.28 18.32
C PRO A 171 -14.10 0.53 18.53
N ARG A 172 -13.74 1.76 18.89
CA ARG A 172 -12.35 2.21 19.15
C ARG A 172 -11.41 2.25 17.94
N SER A 173 -11.87 1.97 16.72
CA SER A 173 -11.05 2.10 15.50
C SER A 173 -10.52 3.51 15.27
N ALA A 174 -11.20 4.53 15.80
CA ALA A 174 -10.79 5.93 15.73
C ALA A 174 -9.64 6.32 16.68
N TRP A 175 -9.31 5.50 17.69
CA TRP A 175 -8.24 5.80 18.65
C TRP A 175 -6.89 5.97 17.91
N PRO A 176 -6.01 6.91 18.28
CA PRO A 176 -6.07 7.81 19.45
C PRO A 176 -6.85 9.11 19.21
N TRP A 177 -7.46 9.26 18.03
CA TRP A 177 -8.09 10.51 17.63
C TRP A 177 -9.46 10.67 18.29
N PRO A 178 -9.78 11.87 18.80
CA PRO A 178 -11.12 12.14 19.29
C PRO A 178 -12.11 12.07 18.12
N LYS A 179 -13.33 11.59 18.38
CA LYS A 179 -14.41 11.70 17.40
C LYS A 179 -14.59 13.18 17.04
N PRO A 180 -14.72 13.53 15.75
CA PRO A 180 -15.03 14.90 15.38
C PRO A 180 -16.31 15.35 16.12
N PRO A 181 -16.35 16.60 16.61
CA PRO A 181 -17.55 17.12 17.28
C PRO A 181 -18.73 16.95 16.32
N GLY A 182 -19.72 16.18 16.76
CA GLY A 182 -20.85 15.78 15.92
C GLY A 182 -21.57 17.00 15.36
N ARG A 183 -21.79 17.04 14.05
CA ARG A 183 -22.98 17.74 13.57
C ARG A 183 -24.16 16.90 14.00
N VAL A 184 -24.96 17.47 14.89
CA VAL A 184 -26.27 16.97 15.28
C VAL A 184 -27.03 16.66 13.98
N SER A 185 -27.44 15.40 13.81
CA SER A 185 -28.40 14.99 12.79
C SER A 185 -29.76 15.59 13.09
#